data_AF-A3YCR6-F1
#
_entry.id   AF-A3YCR6-F1
#
_cell.length_a   1.000
_cell.length_b   1.000
_cell.length_c   1.000
_cell.angle_alpha   90.00
_cell.angle_beta   90.00
_cell.angle_gamma   90.00
#
_symmetry.space_group_name_H-M   'P 1'
#
loop_
_entity.id
_entity.type
_entity.pdbx_description
1 polymer ?
#
loop_
_entity_poly.entity_id
_entity_poly.type
_entity_poly.pdbx_seq_one_letter_code
_entity_poly.pdbx_strand_id
1 'polypeptide(L)'
;MFLPYKSAKLEGENIKIEAEDDSFEILPGQFEPPFQTSPMSPIIWTSIYSETLPDGSIYDIRLADSANHALVYGAKKVRLYHPIIEKPLYGVLLLNQKPVTAVGPAANFYSIQIPEDKIEKVKQGSVQVLYESVDRTDYSISMYAWVLWVSDKPFE
;
A
#
# COMPACT_ATOMS: atom_id res chain seq x y z
N MET A 1 -16.50 3.69 -12.51
CA MET A 1 -15.98 5.06 -12.33
C MET A 1 -15.21 5.11 -11.02
N PHE A 2 -14.06 5.80 -11.00
CA PHE A 2 -13.20 5.94 -9.82
C PHE A 2 -13.06 7.42 -9.47
N LEU A 3 -12.86 7.70 -8.18
CA LEU A 3 -12.69 9.02 -7.63
C LEU A 3 -11.43 9.06 -6.76
N PRO A 4 -10.73 10.20 -6.70
CA PRO A 4 -9.60 10.34 -5.81
C PRO A 4 -10.05 10.35 -4.35
N TYR A 5 -9.24 9.76 -3.48
CA TYR A 5 -9.24 10.09 -2.06
C TYR A 5 -8.74 11.52 -1.87
N LYS A 6 -9.35 12.27 -0.95
CA LYS A 6 -8.98 13.66 -0.67
C LYS A 6 -8.20 13.81 0.64
N SER A 7 -8.19 12.78 1.47
CA SER A 7 -7.53 12.80 2.76
C SER A 7 -6.99 11.43 3.12
N ALA A 8 -5.98 11.45 3.97
CA ALA A 8 -5.30 10.30 4.50
C ALA A 8 -4.81 10.62 5.92
N LYS A 9 -4.50 9.58 6.68
CA LYS A 9 -3.86 9.70 7.98
C LYS A 9 -2.79 8.63 8.12
N LEU A 10 -1.59 9.03 8.54
CA LEU A 10 -0.53 8.12 8.97
C LEU A 10 -0.61 8.02 10.50
N GLU A 11 -0.88 6.81 10.99
CA GLU A 11 -0.95 6.51 12.42
C GLU A 11 0.43 6.16 12.97
N GLY A 12 0.68 6.55 14.23
CA GLY A 12 1.93 6.29 14.95
C GLY A 12 2.71 7.57 15.29
N GLU A 13 3.87 7.41 15.89
CA GLU A 13 4.78 8.50 16.26
C GLU A 13 6.17 8.23 15.68
N ASN A 14 6.87 9.28 15.26
CA ASN A 14 8.23 9.19 14.70
C ASN A 14 8.39 8.24 13.49
N ILE A 15 7.29 7.94 12.79
CA ILE A 15 7.28 7.22 11.52
C ILE A 15 7.31 8.25 10.39
N LYS A 16 8.07 7.99 9.34
CA LYS A 16 8.15 8.87 8.17
C LYS A 16 8.28 8.02 6.90
N ILE A 17 7.51 8.37 5.88
CA ILE A 17 7.64 7.79 4.53
C ILE A 17 8.12 8.90 3.60
N GLU A 18 9.24 8.69 2.93
CA GLU A 18 9.85 9.65 2.02
C GLU A 18 9.98 9.04 0.63
N ALA A 19 9.62 9.76 -0.43
CA ALA A 19 9.81 9.27 -1.79
C ALA A 19 11.31 9.16 -2.12
N GLU A 20 11.74 8.09 -2.79
CA GLU A 20 13.15 7.96 -3.21
C GLU A 20 13.58 9.00 -4.25
N ASP A 21 12.61 9.59 -4.96
CA ASP A 21 12.80 10.68 -5.93
C ASP A 21 12.64 12.08 -5.30
N ASP A 22 12.59 12.17 -3.97
CA ASP A 22 12.39 13.40 -3.18
C ASP A 22 11.08 14.17 -3.52
N SER A 23 10.12 13.54 -4.20
CA SER A 23 8.90 14.21 -4.67
C SER A 23 7.87 14.47 -3.57
N PHE A 24 7.91 13.73 -2.45
CA PHE A 24 7.04 13.94 -1.31
C PHE A 24 7.62 13.34 -0.01
N GLU A 25 7.08 13.83 1.11
CA GLU A 25 7.27 13.27 2.45
C GLU A 25 5.89 13.13 3.12
N ILE A 26 5.68 12.02 3.83
CA ILE A 26 4.50 11.76 4.67
C ILE A 26 4.97 11.63 6.11
N LEU A 27 4.43 12.50 6.96
CA LEU A 27 4.65 12.52 8.40
C LEU A 27 3.39 12.05 9.14
N PRO A 28 3.49 11.71 10.43
CA PRO A 28 2.33 11.28 11.20
C PRO A 28 1.26 12.36 11.28
N GLY A 29 -0.01 11.96 11.24
CA GLY A 29 -1.15 12.88 11.21
C GLY A 29 -1.88 12.89 9.87
N GLN A 30 -2.75 13.90 9.70
CA GLN A 30 -3.58 14.04 8.49
C GLN A 30 -2.81 14.68 7.34
N PHE A 31 -3.04 14.19 6.12
CA PHE A 31 -2.44 14.74 4.90
C PHE A 31 -3.35 14.56 3.67
N GLU A 32 -3.10 15.34 2.63
CA GLU A 32 -3.67 15.10 1.30
C GLU A 32 -2.77 14.10 0.55
N PRO A 33 -3.32 13.05 -0.10
CA PRO A 33 -2.52 12.07 -0.83
C PRO A 33 -1.60 12.73 -1.88
N PRO A 34 -0.26 12.58 -1.78
CA PRO A 34 0.67 13.26 -2.68
C PRO A 34 0.64 12.71 -4.12
N PHE A 35 0.16 11.48 -4.28
CA PHE A 35 -0.10 10.84 -5.56
C PHE A 35 -1.23 9.83 -5.40
N GLN A 36 -1.86 9.44 -6.51
CA GLN A 36 -2.74 8.28 -6.58
C GLN A 36 -2.50 7.54 -7.89
N THR A 37 -2.51 6.22 -7.84
CA THR A 37 -2.31 5.35 -9.00
C THR A 37 -3.49 5.46 -9.97
N SER A 38 -3.24 5.10 -11.22
CA SER A 38 -4.31 5.05 -12.22
C SER A 38 -5.26 3.87 -11.92
N PRO A 39 -6.58 4.09 -11.98
CA PRO A 39 -7.58 3.09 -11.60
C PRO A 39 -7.77 2.02 -12.67
N MET A 40 -6.74 1.23 -12.95
CA MET A 40 -6.75 0.04 -13.81
C MET A 40 -5.59 -0.92 -13.48
N SER A 41 -4.85 -0.71 -12.38
CA SER A 41 -3.82 -1.67 -11.98
C SER A 41 -4.49 -3.01 -11.63
N PRO A 42 -4.11 -4.14 -12.22
CA PRO A 42 -4.60 -5.45 -11.81
C PRO A 42 -4.36 -5.72 -10.31
N ILE A 43 -3.36 -5.05 -9.72
CA ILE A 43 -3.00 -5.10 -8.30
C ILE A 43 -4.03 -4.36 -7.42
N ILE A 44 -4.98 -3.58 -7.97
CA ILE A 44 -5.98 -2.86 -7.17
C ILE A 44 -7.07 -3.75 -6.54
N TRP A 45 -7.24 -4.96 -7.06
CA TRP A 45 -8.34 -5.83 -6.66
C TRP A 45 -7.88 -6.87 -5.65
N THR A 46 -8.54 -6.96 -4.50
CA THR A 46 -8.28 -8.10 -3.60
C THR A 46 -8.79 -9.40 -4.20
N SER A 47 -9.72 -9.32 -5.18
CA SER A 47 -10.44 -10.49 -5.66
C SER A 47 -10.79 -10.58 -7.16
N ILE A 48 -10.39 -9.64 -8.03
CA ILE A 48 -10.36 -9.95 -9.50
C ILE A 48 -9.19 -10.91 -9.82
N TYR A 49 -8.35 -11.14 -8.81
CA TYR A 49 -7.41 -12.25 -8.74
C TYR A 49 -7.76 -13.31 -7.67
N SER A 50 -9.02 -13.38 -7.20
CA SER A 50 -9.47 -14.42 -6.26
C SER A 50 -9.87 -15.72 -6.96
N GLU A 51 -8.91 -16.32 -7.64
CA GLU A 51 -8.54 -17.63 -7.10
C GLU A 51 -7.30 -17.37 -6.28
N THR A 52 -7.50 -16.87 -5.05
CA THR A 52 -6.53 -17.19 -4.02
C THR A 52 -6.63 -18.70 -3.93
N LEU A 53 -5.70 -19.41 -4.57
CA LEU A 53 -5.59 -20.84 -4.31
C LEU A 53 -5.44 -20.99 -2.79
N PRO A 54 -5.86 -22.11 -2.20
CA PRO A 54 -5.78 -22.33 -0.75
C PRO A 54 -4.38 -22.09 -0.13
N ASP A 55 -3.34 -21.90 -0.96
CA ASP A 55 -1.95 -21.61 -0.61
C ASP A 55 -1.57 -20.11 -0.59
N GLY A 56 -2.46 -19.19 -0.96
CA GLY A 56 -2.21 -17.74 -0.92
C GLY A 56 -1.63 -17.10 -2.19
N SER A 57 -1.60 -17.81 -3.32
CA SER A 57 -1.16 -17.26 -4.62
C SER A 57 -2.26 -16.47 -5.35
N ILE A 58 -1.87 -15.49 -6.19
CA ILE A 58 -2.75 -14.67 -7.04
C ILE A 58 -2.23 -14.86 -8.48
N TYR A 59 -2.91 -15.64 -9.32
CA TYR A 59 -2.48 -15.92 -10.71
C TYR A 59 -0.97 -16.24 -10.81
N ASP A 60 -0.49 -17.14 -9.94
CA ASP A 60 0.91 -17.58 -9.86
C ASP A 60 1.94 -16.51 -9.42
N ILE A 61 1.48 -15.37 -8.90
CA ILE A 61 2.33 -14.31 -8.33
C ILE A 61 1.86 -14.01 -6.90
N ARG A 62 2.76 -14.03 -5.91
CA ARG A 62 2.37 -13.64 -4.55
C ARG A 62 2.25 -12.12 -4.49
N LEU A 63 1.33 -11.59 -3.67
CA LEU A 63 1.24 -10.14 -3.47
C LEU A 63 2.60 -9.55 -3.07
N ALA A 64 3.39 -10.27 -2.27
CA ALA A 64 4.77 -9.90 -1.90
C ALA A 64 5.70 -9.67 -3.10
N ASP A 65 5.49 -10.35 -4.22
CA ASP A 65 6.31 -10.26 -5.43
C ASP A 65 5.79 -9.19 -6.42
N SER A 66 4.68 -8.52 -6.09
CA SER A 66 3.97 -7.60 -6.99
C SER A 66 4.44 -6.15 -6.93
N ALA A 67 5.39 -5.81 -6.04
CA ALA A 67 5.87 -4.45 -5.81
C ALA A 67 6.34 -3.77 -7.11
N ASN A 68 7.17 -4.46 -7.91
CA ASN A 68 7.71 -3.91 -9.15
C ASN A 68 6.63 -3.70 -10.22
N HIS A 69 5.63 -4.58 -10.26
CA HIS A 69 4.51 -4.42 -11.17
C HIS A 69 3.63 -3.22 -10.76
N ALA A 70 3.51 -2.91 -9.47
CA ALA A 70 2.78 -1.73 -9.00
C ALA A 70 3.38 -0.41 -9.51
N LEU A 71 4.71 -0.35 -9.69
CA LEU A 71 5.41 0.85 -10.21
C LEU A 71 4.94 1.23 -11.61
N VAL A 72 4.60 0.24 -12.46
CA VAL A 72 4.07 0.48 -13.82
C VAL A 72 2.75 1.26 -13.79
N TYR A 73 2.00 1.20 -12.69
CA TYR A 73 0.72 1.89 -12.51
C TYR A 73 0.81 3.17 -11.67
N GLY A 74 2.04 3.64 -11.43
CA GLY A 74 2.30 4.89 -10.71
C GLY A 74 2.44 4.74 -9.21
N ALA A 75 2.64 3.52 -8.69
CA ALA A 75 3.18 3.37 -7.34
C ALA A 75 4.58 4.00 -7.26
N LYS A 76 5.00 4.37 -6.06
CA LYS A 76 6.23 5.12 -5.83
C LYS A 76 7.19 4.35 -4.94
N LYS A 77 8.47 4.31 -5.31
CA LYS A 77 9.53 3.82 -4.42
C LYS A 77 9.71 4.83 -3.27
N VAL A 78 9.80 4.31 -2.05
CA VAL A 78 9.86 5.11 -0.84
C VAL A 78 10.88 4.55 0.14
N ARG A 79 11.39 5.41 1.03
CA ARG A 79 12.10 5.04 2.25
C ARG A 79 11.15 5.12 3.43
N LEU A 80 11.12 4.06 4.22
CA LEU A 80 10.37 4.00 5.46
C LEU A 80 11.33 4.16 6.65
N TYR A 81 11.15 5.24 7.40
CA TYR A 81 11.78 5.47 8.68
C TYR A 81 10.81 5.05 9.79
N HIS A 82 11.26 4.13 10.63
CA HIS A 82 10.46 3.57 11.72
C HIS A 82 11.29 3.53 13.00
N PRO A 83 10.77 3.92 14.18
CA PRO A 83 11.57 4.12 15.39
C PRO A 83 12.32 2.87 15.88
N ILE A 84 11.81 1.67 15.57
CA ILE A 84 12.42 0.40 15.98
C ILE A 84 13.56 -0.09 15.06
N ILE A 85 13.81 0.60 13.93
CA ILE A 85 14.86 0.24 12.97
C ILE A 85 15.80 1.43 12.76
N GLU A 86 17.10 1.22 12.96
CA GLU A 86 18.10 2.30 12.85
C GLU A 86 18.28 2.84 11.42
N LYS A 87 18.19 1.94 10.43
CA LYS A 87 18.35 2.30 9.01
C LYS A 87 16.99 2.35 8.33
N PRO A 88 16.75 3.31 7.41
CA PRO A 88 15.52 3.32 6.66
C PRO A 88 15.37 2.02 5.87
N LEU A 89 14.15 1.49 5.87
CA LEU A 89 13.76 0.38 5.02
C LEU A 89 13.36 0.90 3.64
N TYR A 90 13.43 0.03 2.64
CA TYR A 90 12.98 0.33 1.29
C TYR A 90 11.54 -0.11 1.13
N GLY A 91 10.78 0.60 0.31
CA GLY A 91 9.39 0.27 0.06
C GLY A 91 8.88 0.69 -1.30
N VAL A 92 7.72 0.14 -1.63
CA VAL A 92 6.88 0.60 -2.73
C VAL A 92 5.53 0.95 -2.13
N LEU A 93 5.10 2.20 -2.31
CA LEU A 93 3.81 2.70 -1.84
C LEU A 93 2.86 2.83 -3.02
N LEU A 94 1.68 2.23 -2.88
CA LEU A 94 0.56 2.35 -3.79
C LEU A 94 -0.62 2.96 -3.04
N LEU A 95 -1.17 4.04 -3.60
CA LEU A 95 -2.37 4.73 -3.12
C LEU A 95 -3.42 4.69 -4.24
N ASN A 96 -4.46 3.86 -4.11
CA ASN A 96 -5.45 3.67 -5.16
C ASN A 96 -6.60 4.67 -5.08
N GLN A 97 -7.05 5.16 -6.22
CA GLN A 97 -8.35 5.81 -6.29
C GLN A 97 -9.47 4.84 -5.86
N LYS A 98 -10.52 5.38 -5.22
CA LYS A 98 -11.68 4.57 -4.80
C LYS A 98 -12.69 4.40 -5.92
N PRO A 99 -13.36 3.25 -6.01
CA PRO A 99 -14.56 3.17 -6.81
C PRO A 99 -15.69 4.02 -6.21
N VAL A 100 -16.57 4.53 -7.05
CA VAL A 100 -17.78 5.25 -6.59
C VAL A 100 -18.73 4.38 -5.76
N THR A 101 -18.56 3.07 -5.82
CA THR A 101 -19.34 2.06 -5.07
C THR A 101 -18.65 1.60 -3.78
N ALA A 102 -17.52 2.23 -3.41
CA ALA A 102 -16.80 1.94 -2.18
C ALA A 102 -17.69 2.19 -0.95
N VAL A 103 -17.64 1.28 0.02
CA VAL A 103 -18.37 1.37 1.28
C VAL A 103 -17.50 1.00 2.48
N GLY A 104 -17.97 1.39 3.67
CA GLY A 104 -17.27 1.20 4.93
C GLY A 104 -16.30 2.33 5.28
N PRO A 105 -15.58 2.21 6.41
CA PRO A 105 -14.69 3.27 6.91
C PRO A 105 -13.60 3.69 5.92
N ALA A 106 -12.98 2.73 5.25
CA ALA A 106 -11.91 2.94 4.25
C ALA A 106 -12.42 3.56 2.93
N ALA A 107 -13.72 3.80 2.77
CA ALA A 107 -14.27 4.39 1.55
C ALA A 107 -14.03 5.89 1.41
N ASN A 108 -13.57 6.57 2.46
CA ASN A 108 -13.52 8.04 2.47
C ASN A 108 -12.12 8.63 2.59
N PHE A 109 -11.22 7.97 3.30
CA PHE A 109 -9.85 8.38 3.54
C PHE A 109 -8.96 7.14 3.68
N TYR A 110 -7.65 7.28 3.46
CA TYR A 110 -6.69 6.23 3.79
C TYR A 110 -6.36 6.24 5.28
N SER A 111 -6.43 5.09 5.94
CA SER A 111 -5.89 4.91 7.29
C SER A 111 -4.62 4.07 7.21
N ILE A 112 -3.46 4.74 7.16
CA ILE A 112 -2.16 4.06 7.02
C ILE A 112 -1.63 3.73 8.41
N GLN A 113 -1.53 2.43 8.67
CA GLN A 113 -0.96 1.89 9.90
C GLN A 113 0.24 1.03 9.57
N ILE A 114 1.32 1.21 10.32
CA ILE A 114 2.57 0.45 10.16
C ILE A 114 2.87 -0.23 11.49
N PRO A 115 2.36 -1.46 11.72
CA PRO A 115 2.55 -2.15 12.98
C PRO A 115 4.01 -2.57 13.19
N GLU A 116 4.51 -2.36 14.41
CA GLU A 116 5.89 -2.70 14.78
C GLU A 116 6.20 -4.18 14.51
N ASP A 117 5.27 -5.09 14.84
CA ASP A 117 5.45 -6.54 14.69
C ASP A 117 5.62 -6.98 13.22
N LYS A 118 5.15 -6.18 12.26
CA LYS A 118 5.40 -6.38 10.83
C LYS A 118 6.79 -5.89 10.47
N ILE A 119 7.16 -4.72 10.96
CA ILE A 119 8.48 -4.11 10.69
C ILE A 119 9.62 -4.94 11.27
N GLU A 120 9.47 -5.51 12.47
CA GLU A 120 10.48 -6.39 13.07
C GLU A 120 10.80 -7.62 12.23
N LYS A 121 9.84 -8.08 11.41
CA LYS A 121 9.97 -9.22 10.51
C LYS A 121 10.67 -8.87 9.19
N VAL A 122 10.88 -7.58 8.91
CA VAL A 122 11.67 -7.11 7.76
C VAL A 122 13.16 -7.32 8.07
N LYS A 123 13.61 -8.55 7.88
CA LYS A 123 15.01 -8.97 8.06
C LYS A 123 15.36 -10.01 7.01
N GLN A 124 16.62 -10.03 6.59
CA GLN A 124 17.21 -11.08 5.76
C GLN A 124 16.57 -11.20 4.36
N GLY A 125 16.17 -10.09 3.74
CA GLY A 125 15.57 -10.09 2.41
C GLY A 125 14.09 -10.47 2.36
N SER A 126 13.39 -10.52 3.49
CA SER A 126 11.94 -10.70 3.50
C SER A 126 11.22 -9.44 3.01
N VAL A 127 10.10 -9.64 2.32
CA VAL A 127 9.16 -8.55 1.97
C VAL A 127 7.94 -8.67 2.87
N GLN A 128 7.64 -7.59 3.60
CA GLN A 128 6.40 -7.46 4.35
C GLN A 128 5.43 -6.59 3.56
N VAL A 129 4.18 -7.03 3.49
CA VAL A 129 3.11 -6.29 2.81
C VAL A 129 2.10 -5.82 3.83
N LEU A 130 1.88 -4.51 3.84
CA LEU A 130 0.87 -3.83 4.66
C LEU A 130 -0.17 -3.24 3.72
N TYR A 131 -1.44 -3.29 4.08
CA TYR A 131 -2.50 -2.75 3.24
C TYR A 131 -3.78 -2.46 4.04
N GLU A 132 -4.64 -1.64 3.45
CA GLU A 132 -6.05 -1.48 3.82
C GLU A 132 -6.90 -1.85 2.61
N SER A 133 -7.99 -2.58 2.84
CA SER A 133 -8.98 -2.89 1.81
C SER A 133 -10.27 -2.12 2.01
N VAL A 134 -10.96 -1.83 0.91
CA VAL A 134 -12.27 -1.21 0.86
C VAL A 134 -13.26 -2.14 0.18
N ASP A 135 -14.44 -2.28 0.78
CA ASP A 135 -15.52 -3.09 0.23
C ASP A 135 -16.32 -2.31 -0.81
N ARG A 136 -17.07 -3.03 -1.63
CA ARG A 136 -17.87 -2.46 -2.71
C ARG A 136 -19.29 -2.99 -2.68
N THR A 137 -20.24 -2.19 -3.17
CA THR A 137 -21.65 -2.60 -3.28
C THR A 137 -22.00 -3.26 -4.61
N ASP A 138 -21.21 -3.03 -5.66
CA ASP A 138 -21.46 -3.58 -7.00
C ASP A 138 -20.86 -4.97 -7.23
N TYR A 139 -19.90 -5.37 -6.40
CA TYR A 139 -19.26 -6.68 -6.43
C TYR A 139 -18.95 -7.14 -5.00
N SER A 140 -19.03 -8.45 -4.73
CA SER A 140 -18.61 -9.06 -3.45
C SER A 140 -17.08 -9.14 -3.30
N ILE A 141 -16.38 -8.17 -3.87
CA ILE A 141 -14.93 -8.14 -4.05
C ILE A 141 -14.42 -6.87 -3.37
N SER A 142 -13.48 -7.01 -2.44
CA SER A 142 -12.79 -5.86 -1.88
C SER A 142 -11.71 -5.35 -2.84
N MET A 143 -11.27 -4.13 -2.62
CA MET A 143 -10.14 -3.51 -3.33
C MET A 143 -9.12 -3.04 -2.33
N TYR A 144 -7.84 -3.02 -2.70
CA TYR A 144 -6.86 -2.32 -1.86
C TYR A 144 -7.09 -0.82 -2.00
N ALA A 145 -7.26 -0.12 -0.87
CA ALA A 145 -7.22 1.34 -0.83
C ALA A 145 -5.77 1.82 -0.89
N TRP A 146 -4.88 1.15 -0.15
CA TRP A 146 -3.43 1.35 -0.23
C TRP A 146 -2.69 0.04 0.01
N VAL A 147 -1.47 -0.04 -0.51
CA VAL A 147 -0.53 -1.13 -0.24
C VAL A 147 0.87 -0.55 -0.06
N LEU A 148 1.60 -1.03 0.94
CA LEU A 148 3.00 -0.74 1.19
C LEU A 148 3.76 -2.06 1.26
N TRP A 149 4.65 -2.28 0.28
CA TRP A 149 5.68 -3.32 0.36
C TRP A 149 6.90 -2.76 1.06
N VAL A 150 7.49 -3.53 1.97
CA VAL A 150 8.65 -3.10 2.76
C VAL A 150 9.71 -4.20 2.75
N SER A 151 10.97 -3.83 2.52
CA SER A 151 12.14 -4.72 2.53
C SER A 151 13.38 -4.05 3.11
N ASP A 152 14.34 -4.85 3.56
CA ASP A 152 15.69 -4.40 3.96
C ASP A 152 16.61 -4.16 2.74
N LYS A 153 16.12 -4.44 1.52
CA LYS A 153 16.82 -4.20 0.25
C LYS A 153 15.99 -3.33 -0.71
N PRO A 154 16.64 -2.54 -1.58
CA PRO A 154 15.93 -1.80 -2.62
C PRO A 154 15.11 -2.72 -3.52
N PHE A 155 13.93 -2.24 -3.95
CA PHE A 155 13.16 -2.87 -5.01
C PHE A 155 13.79 -2.50 -6.37
N GLU A 156 13.99 -3.48 -7.25
CA GLU A 156 14.57 -3.28 -8.59
C GLU A 156 13.59 -2.65 -9.58
#